data_AF-A0A258BUH1-F1
#
_entry.id   AF-A0A258BUH1-F1
#
_cell.length_a   1.000
_cell.length_b   1.000
_cell.length_c   1.000
_cell.angle_alpha   90.00
_cell.angle_beta   90.00
_cell.angle_gamma   90.00
#
_symmetry.space_group_name_H-M   'P 1'
#
loop_
_entity.id
_entity.type
_entity.pdbx_description
1 polymer ?
#
loop_
_entity_poly.entity_id
_entity_poly.type
_entity_poly.pdbx_seq_one_letter_code
_entity_poly.pdbx_strand_id
1 'polypeptide(L)'
;MSTSLAAALAAMELGHLEPRVEELGGMAPPPTEALEQTVTAIWSDLFTTMGNTSLERDIEDLGWGLVNLFHRAAAKKHGLVDRLTDDIRLLLAEQDGSEISTANLEEKIELAKRVEESAGSFEVMRDVAAAHYIRETGKSWVPSSGNRISLGVTAGIVDGHAFLRARRERALNANTAQGTPVVFAGGRLTFA
;
A
#
# COMPACT_ATOMS: atom_id res chain seq x y z
N MET A 1 -1.37 0.47 48.27
CA MET A 1 -0.52 1.11 47.25
C MET A 1 -1.12 0.77 45.89
N SER A 2 -1.53 1.76 45.09
CA SER A 2 -2.05 1.52 43.74
C SER A 2 -0.90 1.07 42.84
N THR A 3 -0.93 -0.17 42.37
CA THR A 3 0.00 -0.67 41.36
C THR A 3 -0.25 0.09 40.05
N SER A 4 0.81 0.64 39.45
CA SER A 4 0.70 1.29 38.15
C SER A 4 0.42 0.25 37.07
N LEU A 5 -0.20 0.67 35.96
CA LEU A 5 -0.42 -0.19 34.79
C LEU A 5 0.89 -0.84 34.32
N ALA A 6 1.99 -0.09 34.35
CA ALA A 6 3.33 -0.60 34.04
C ALA A 6 3.78 -1.72 35.00
N ALA A 7 3.51 -1.60 36.31
CA ALA A 7 3.85 -2.63 37.28
C ALA A 7 2.99 -3.89 37.13
N ALA A 8 1.71 -3.73 36.76
CA ALA A 8 0.82 -4.86 36.47
C ALA A 8 1.25 -5.61 35.19
N LEU A 9 1.63 -4.88 34.13
CA LEU A 9 2.12 -5.47 32.88
C LEU A 9 3.49 -6.16 33.06
N ALA A 10 4.40 -5.57 33.84
CA ALA A 10 5.69 -6.18 34.15
C ALA A 10 5.55 -7.47 34.98
N ALA A 11 4.61 -7.52 35.91
CA ALA A 11 4.32 -8.72 36.71
C ALA A 11 3.71 -9.87 35.88
N MET A 12 3.12 -9.55 34.72
CA MET A 12 2.64 -10.54 33.76
C MET A 12 3.68 -10.91 32.69
N GLU A 13 4.93 -10.42 32.82
CA GLU A 13 5.97 -10.55 31.78
C GLU A 13 5.54 -10.01 30.40
N LEU A 14 4.54 -9.14 30.35
CA LEU A 14 4.02 -8.52 29.12
C LEU A 14 4.79 -7.24 28.75
N GLY A 15 5.92 -6.97 29.42
CA GLY A 15 6.62 -5.68 29.42
C GLY A 15 7.75 -5.53 28.41
N HIS A 16 8.07 -6.56 27.63
CA HIS A 16 9.17 -6.51 26.65
C HIS A 16 8.61 -6.35 25.24
N LEU A 17 8.20 -5.13 24.92
CA LEU A 17 7.98 -4.74 23.52
C LEU A 17 9.30 -4.60 22.74
N GLU A 18 10.43 -4.57 23.44
CA GLU A 18 11.76 -4.64 22.85
C GLU A 18 12.40 -6.00 23.19
N PRO A 19 12.62 -6.87 22.19
CA PRO A 19 13.43 -8.07 22.36
C PRO A 19 14.84 -7.67 22.82
N ARG A 20 15.50 -8.49 23.63
CA ARG A 20 16.90 -8.22 24.00
C ARG A 20 17.78 -8.29 22.76
N VAL A 21 18.84 -7.49 22.72
CA VAL A 21 19.73 -7.39 21.54
C VAL A 21 20.34 -8.76 21.20
N GLU A 22 20.61 -9.58 22.22
CA GLU A 22 21.13 -10.94 22.09
C GLU A 22 20.10 -11.92 21.49
N GLU A 23 18.80 -11.61 21.57
CA GLU A 23 17.70 -12.43 21.04
C GLU A 23 17.36 -12.06 19.59
N LEU A 24 17.71 -10.85 19.14
CA LEU A 24 17.45 -10.36 17.78
C LEU A 24 18.27 -11.07 16.70
N GLY A 25 19.42 -11.66 17.06
CA GLY A 25 20.35 -12.29 16.12
C GLY A 25 19.79 -13.53 15.40
N GLY A 26 18.68 -14.12 15.86
CA GLY A 26 18.14 -15.39 15.36
C GLY A 26 16.64 -15.43 15.08
N MET A 27 15.94 -14.30 15.11
CA MET A 27 14.49 -14.28 14.83
C MET A 27 14.23 -14.21 13.33
N ALA A 28 14.06 -15.38 12.70
CA ALA A 28 13.45 -15.47 11.38
C ALA A 28 12.01 -14.93 11.43
N PRO A 29 11.49 -14.34 10.33
CA PRO A 29 10.08 -14.00 10.26
C PRO A 29 9.20 -15.24 10.48
N PRO A 30 7.97 -15.08 11.01
CA PRO A 30 7.03 -16.19 11.09
C PRO A 30 6.77 -16.81 9.70
N PRO A 31 6.47 -18.11 9.62
CA PRO A 31 6.14 -18.74 8.35
C PRO A 31 4.90 -18.08 7.73
N THR A 32 4.86 -18.00 6.40
CA THR A 32 3.78 -17.36 5.63
C THR A 32 2.40 -17.85 6.07
N GLU A 33 2.22 -19.16 6.23
CA GLU A 33 0.94 -19.74 6.67
C GLU A 33 0.48 -19.19 8.03
N ALA A 34 1.39 -19.00 8.99
CA ALA A 34 1.03 -18.44 10.30
C ALA A 34 0.61 -16.96 10.18
N LEU A 35 1.24 -16.20 9.29
CA LEU A 35 0.86 -14.82 9.00
C LEU A 35 -0.55 -14.77 8.38
N GLU A 36 -0.81 -15.61 7.38
CA GLU A 36 -2.11 -15.72 6.70
C GLU A 36 -3.22 -16.11 7.68
N GLN A 37 -3.00 -17.14 8.49
CA GLN A 37 -3.94 -17.61 9.51
C GLN A 37 -4.21 -16.53 10.56
N THR A 38 -3.16 -15.83 11.02
CA THR A 38 -3.30 -14.76 12.02
C THR A 38 -4.15 -13.62 11.48
N VAL A 39 -3.87 -13.15 10.26
CA VAL A 39 -4.66 -12.06 9.64
C VAL A 39 -6.10 -12.50 9.41
N THR A 40 -6.31 -13.74 8.96
CA THR A 40 -7.64 -14.31 8.77
C THR A 40 -8.44 -14.35 10.07
N ALA A 41 -7.80 -14.78 11.17
CA ALA A 41 -8.43 -14.85 12.49
C ALA A 41 -8.81 -13.45 13.00
N ILE A 42 -7.88 -12.49 12.97
CA ILE A 42 -8.15 -11.09 13.36
C ILE A 42 -9.30 -10.51 12.54
N TRP A 43 -9.29 -10.75 11.22
CA TRP A 43 -10.34 -10.26 10.33
C TRP A 43 -11.70 -10.89 10.67
N SER A 44 -11.73 -12.21 10.82
CA SER A 44 -12.95 -12.97 11.14
C SER A 44 -13.57 -12.49 12.45
N ASP A 45 -12.76 -12.32 13.49
CA ASP A 45 -13.22 -11.86 14.81
C ASP A 45 -13.73 -10.42 14.74
N LEU A 46 -13.02 -9.54 14.03
CA LEU A 46 -13.44 -8.15 13.81
C LEU A 46 -14.83 -8.10 13.14
N PHE A 47 -15.01 -8.82 12.04
CA PHE A 47 -16.24 -8.80 11.26
C PHE A 47 -17.40 -9.50 11.97
N THR A 48 -17.13 -10.60 12.68
CA THR A 48 -18.15 -11.32 13.45
C THR A 48 -18.62 -10.50 14.66
N THR A 49 -17.70 -9.84 15.37
CA THR A 49 -18.03 -9.10 16.59
C THR A 49 -18.86 -7.85 16.31
N MET A 50 -18.57 -7.15 15.20
CA MET A 50 -19.22 -5.87 14.90
C MET A 50 -20.38 -6.00 13.91
N GLY A 51 -20.49 -7.11 13.19
CA GLY A 51 -21.63 -7.39 12.31
C GLY A 51 -22.94 -7.51 13.09
N ASN A 52 -24.05 -7.04 12.51
CA ASN A 52 -25.37 -6.97 13.15
C ASN A 52 -25.39 -6.13 14.44
N THR A 53 -24.46 -5.20 14.60
CA THR A 53 -24.43 -4.24 15.71
C THR A 53 -24.59 -2.81 15.21
N SER A 54 -24.72 -1.86 16.14
CA SER A 54 -24.70 -0.42 15.81
C SER A 54 -23.40 0.02 15.13
N LEU A 55 -22.32 -0.74 15.24
CA LEU A 55 -21.00 -0.44 14.69
C LEU A 55 -20.79 -1.02 13.28
N GLU A 56 -21.78 -1.73 12.72
CA GLU A 56 -21.66 -2.33 11.40
C GLU A 56 -21.40 -1.29 10.30
N ARG A 57 -21.81 -0.04 10.49
CA ARG A 57 -21.52 1.05 9.54
C ARG A 57 -20.04 1.45 9.51
N ASP A 58 -19.31 1.21 10.59
CA ASP A 58 -17.90 1.59 10.75
C ASP A 58 -16.94 0.45 10.36
N ILE A 59 -17.45 -0.78 10.17
CA ILE A 59 -16.66 -1.97 9.90
C ILE A 59 -15.85 -1.87 8.60
N GLU A 60 -16.40 -1.19 7.59
CA GLU A 60 -15.74 -0.99 6.30
C GLU A 60 -14.48 -0.13 6.48
N ASP A 61 -14.58 0.98 7.20
CA ASP A 61 -13.46 1.89 7.46
C ASP A 61 -12.41 1.22 8.35
N LEU A 62 -12.81 0.41 9.32
CA LEU A 62 -11.91 -0.38 10.15
C LEU A 62 -11.18 -1.46 9.35
N GLY A 63 -11.88 -2.17 8.47
CA GLY A 63 -11.28 -3.14 7.55
C GLY A 63 -10.28 -2.47 6.60
N TRP A 64 -10.63 -1.33 6.03
CA TRP A 64 -9.72 -0.52 5.21
C TRP A 64 -8.50 -0.08 6.03
N GLY A 65 -8.69 0.33 7.28
CA GLY A 65 -7.63 0.69 8.22
C GLY A 65 -6.67 -0.46 8.53
N LEU A 66 -7.19 -1.68 8.66
CA LEU A 66 -6.40 -2.89 8.90
C LEU A 66 -5.50 -3.24 7.72
N VAL A 67 -6.00 -3.15 6.48
CA VAL A 67 -5.14 -3.31 5.28
C VAL A 67 -4.04 -2.24 5.25
N ASN A 68 -4.40 -0.99 5.56
CA ASN A 68 -3.44 0.12 5.58
C ASN A 68 -2.37 -0.01 6.67
N LEU A 69 -2.67 -0.67 7.79
CA LEU A 69 -1.69 -0.93 8.84
C LEU A 69 -0.49 -1.71 8.27
N PHE A 70 -0.77 -2.84 7.62
CA PHE A 70 0.26 -3.68 7.01
C PHE A 70 0.94 -3.01 5.82
N HIS A 71 0.16 -2.30 4.98
CA HIS A 71 0.72 -1.53 3.88
C HIS A 71 1.75 -0.48 4.35
N ARG A 72 1.42 0.30 5.38
CA ARG A 72 2.35 1.31 5.94
C ARG A 72 3.57 0.66 6.60
N ALA A 73 3.39 -0.48 7.26
CA ALA A 73 4.49 -1.22 7.87
C ALA A 73 5.48 -1.71 6.80
N ALA A 74 5.00 -2.31 5.71
CA ALA A 74 5.81 -2.73 4.57
C ALA A 74 6.52 -1.52 3.93
N ALA A 75 5.80 -0.43 3.64
CA ALA A 75 6.39 0.77 3.04
C ALA A 75 7.51 1.39 3.90
N LYS A 76 7.34 1.41 5.24
CA LYS A 76 8.37 1.88 6.16
C LYS A 76 9.64 1.00 6.11
N LYS A 77 9.47 -0.32 5.95
CA LYS A 77 10.58 -1.27 5.83
C LYS A 77 11.29 -1.10 4.50
N HIS A 78 10.56 -0.96 3.39
CA HIS A 78 11.14 -0.66 2.07
C HIS A 78 12.00 0.61 2.09
N GLY A 79 11.50 1.71 2.68
CA GLY A 79 12.31 2.93 2.83
C GLY A 79 13.53 2.78 3.76
N LEU A 80 13.61 1.70 4.57
CA LEU A 80 14.82 1.34 5.30
C LEU A 80 15.76 0.49 4.43
N VAL A 81 15.23 -0.45 3.64
CA VAL A 81 16.01 -1.21 2.65
C VAL A 81 16.70 -0.27 1.66
N ASP A 82 15.99 0.74 1.15
CA ASP A 82 16.57 1.72 0.23
C ASP A 82 17.78 2.44 0.85
N ARG A 83 17.63 2.92 2.10
CA ARG A 83 18.73 3.58 2.84
C ARG A 83 19.89 2.63 3.10
N LEU A 84 19.62 1.39 3.51
CA LEU A 84 20.67 0.38 3.72
C LEU A 84 21.39 0.04 2.41
N THR A 85 20.68 0.03 1.29
CA THR A 85 21.25 -0.20 -0.04
C THR A 85 22.19 0.94 -0.42
N ASP A 86 21.81 2.19 -0.15
CA ASP A 86 22.69 3.34 -0.37
C ASP A 86 23.94 3.29 0.51
N ASP A 87 23.80 2.92 1.79
CA ASP A 87 24.94 2.72 2.69
C ASP A 87 25.88 1.59 2.18
N ILE A 88 25.32 0.47 1.70
CA ILE A 88 26.09 -0.64 1.12
C ILE A 88 26.86 -0.17 -0.12
N ARG A 89 26.24 0.63 -0.99
CA ARG A 89 26.90 1.21 -2.17
C ARG A 89 28.08 2.10 -1.77
N LEU A 90 27.92 2.90 -0.72
CA LEU A 90 28.98 3.74 -0.18
C LEU A 90 30.15 2.90 0.36
N LEU A 91 29.86 1.90 1.20
CA LEU A 91 30.88 1.00 1.75
C LEU A 91 31.65 0.25 0.64
N LEU A 92 30.96 -0.15 -0.43
CA LEU A 92 31.61 -0.77 -1.59
C LEU A 92 32.53 0.20 -2.34
N ALA A 93 32.14 1.47 -2.46
CA ALA A 93 32.94 2.50 -3.11
C ALA A 93 34.18 2.91 -2.29
N GLU A 94 34.07 2.87 -0.97
CA GLU A 94 35.13 3.21 -0.01
C GLU A 94 35.99 2.01 0.41
N GLN A 95 35.73 0.83 -0.17
CA GLN A 95 36.37 -0.42 0.23
C GLN A 95 37.90 -0.34 0.09
N ASP A 96 38.60 -0.49 1.22
CA ASP A 96 40.06 -0.43 1.31
C ASP A 96 40.73 -1.81 1.47
N GLY A 97 39.93 -2.87 1.54
CA GLY A 97 40.39 -4.25 1.73
C GLY A 97 40.74 -4.59 3.18
N SER A 98 40.44 -3.72 4.14
CA SER A 98 40.59 -4.03 5.57
C SER A 98 39.53 -5.02 6.04
N GLU A 99 39.88 -5.83 7.04
CA GLU A 99 38.94 -6.76 7.68
C GLU A 99 37.78 -6.00 8.33
N ILE A 100 38.04 -4.82 8.89
CA ILE A 100 37.01 -3.97 9.51
C ILE A 100 36.01 -3.48 8.46
N SER A 101 36.49 -2.98 7.33
CA SER A 101 35.63 -2.54 6.24
C SER A 101 34.79 -3.69 5.67
N THR A 102 35.39 -4.88 5.56
CA THR A 102 34.70 -6.11 5.14
C THR A 102 33.60 -6.51 6.14
N ALA A 103 33.91 -6.53 7.43
CA ALA A 103 32.95 -6.87 8.48
C ALA A 103 31.76 -5.89 8.52
N ASN A 104 32.01 -4.57 8.40
CA ASN A 104 30.97 -3.55 8.36
C ASN A 104 30.03 -3.72 7.15
N LEU A 105 30.58 -4.09 6.00
CA LEU A 105 29.80 -4.37 4.79
C LEU A 105 28.92 -5.61 4.98
N GLU A 106 29.47 -6.70 5.52
CA GLU A 106 28.73 -7.93 5.82
C GLU A 106 27.57 -7.68 6.80
N GLU A 107 27.82 -6.91 7.86
CA GLU A 107 26.79 -6.54 8.84
C GLU A 107 25.64 -5.77 8.19
N LYS A 108 25.94 -4.76 7.35
CA LYS A 108 24.90 -4.00 6.65
C LYS A 108 24.11 -4.84 5.66
N ILE A 109 24.78 -5.75 4.94
CA ILE A 109 24.11 -6.68 4.02
C ILE A 109 23.15 -7.59 4.79
N GLU A 110 23.59 -8.14 5.92
CA GLU A 110 22.76 -9.03 6.75
C GLU A 110 21.59 -8.29 7.39
N LEU A 111 21.79 -7.03 7.79
CA LEU A 111 20.69 -6.17 8.23
C LEU A 111 19.70 -5.90 7.10
N ALA A 112 20.17 -5.59 5.88
CA ALA A 112 19.30 -5.33 4.73
C ALA A 112 18.42 -6.53 4.40
N LYS A 113 18.99 -7.74 4.36
CA LYS A 113 18.25 -9.00 4.14
C LYS A 113 17.14 -9.21 5.18
N ARG A 114 17.45 -9.05 6.46
CA ARG A 114 16.46 -9.20 7.54
C ARG A 114 15.34 -8.17 7.45
N VAL A 115 15.66 -6.93 7.07
CA VAL A 115 14.64 -5.89 6.86
C VAL A 115 13.77 -6.20 5.65
N GLU A 116 14.35 -6.72 4.57
CA GLU A 116 13.63 -7.14 3.35
C GLU A 116 12.69 -8.32 3.64
N GLU A 117 13.16 -9.35 4.35
CA GLU A 117 12.33 -10.46 4.81
C GLU A 117 11.15 -9.97 5.67
N SER A 118 11.42 -9.05 6.60
CA SER A 118 10.38 -8.40 7.41
C SER A 118 9.40 -7.58 6.56
N ALA A 119 9.85 -6.92 5.49
CA ALA A 119 8.98 -6.22 4.56
C ALA A 119 8.03 -7.20 3.86
N GLY A 120 8.57 -8.32 3.35
CA GLY A 120 7.81 -9.39 2.72
C GLY A 120 6.73 -9.98 3.62
N SER A 121 7.01 -10.19 4.92
CA SER A 121 6.00 -10.63 5.88
C SER A 121 4.81 -9.67 5.97
N PHE A 122 5.06 -8.36 6.01
CA PHE A 122 3.97 -7.36 6.04
C PHE A 122 3.22 -7.26 4.71
N GLU A 123 3.86 -7.56 3.58
CA GLU A 123 3.19 -7.64 2.29
C GLU A 123 2.21 -8.82 2.21
N VAL A 124 2.62 -9.99 2.69
CA VAL A 124 1.72 -11.15 2.83
C VAL A 124 0.51 -10.78 3.68
N MET A 125 0.73 -10.19 4.85
CA MET A 125 -0.36 -9.79 5.75
C MET A 125 -1.30 -8.77 5.10
N ARG A 126 -0.74 -7.80 4.36
CA ARG A 126 -1.51 -6.80 3.59
C ARG A 126 -2.39 -7.48 2.54
N ASP A 127 -1.83 -8.41 1.78
CA ASP A 127 -2.52 -9.04 0.64
C ASP A 127 -3.66 -9.95 1.10
N VAL A 128 -3.45 -10.69 2.20
CA VAL A 128 -4.50 -11.47 2.87
C VAL A 128 -5.62 -10.56 3.36
N ALA A 129 -5.28 -9.47 4.07
CA ALA A 129 -6.27 -8.51 4.54
C ALA A 129 -7.03 -7.86 3.38
N ALA A 130 -6.36 -7.53 2.27
CA ALA A 130 -6.99 -6.97 1.08
C ALA A 130 -7.93 -7.97 0.39
N ALA A 131 -7.57 -9.25 0.37
CA ALA A 131 -8.43 -10.32 -0.15
C ALA A 131 -9.70 -10.49 0.69
N HIS A 132 -9.61 -10.38 2.01
CA HIS A 132 -10.78 -10.34 2.88
C HIS A 132 -11.61 -9.07 2.66
N TYR A 133 -10.97 -7.91 2.55
CA TYR A 133 -11.66 -6.64 2.32
C TYR A 133 -12.55 -6.68 1.07
N ILE A 134 -12.02 -7.14 -0.06
CA ILE A 134 -12.81 -7.24 -1.30
C ILE A 134 -13.92 -8.29 -1.19
N ARG A 135 -13.69 -9.39 -0.47
CA ARG A 135 -14.71 -10.43 -0.26
C ARG A 135 -15.89 -9.93 0.57
N GLU A 136 -15.63 -9.17 1.63
CA GLU A 136 -16.68 -8.69 2.54
C GLU A 136 -17.38 -7.42 2.03
N THR A 137 -16.66 -6.52 1.35
CA THR A 137 -17.21 -5.21 0.94
C THR A 137 -17.60 -5.13 -0.53
N GLY A 138 -17.11 -6.05 -1.37
CA GLY A 138 -17.21 -5.99 -2.83
C GLY A 138 -16.36 -4.89 -3.48
N LYS A 139 -15.63 -4.09 -2.69
CA LYS A 139 -14.78 -3.00 -3.16
C LYS A 139 -13.31 -3.41 -3.05
N SER A 140 -12.52 -3.10 -4.07
CA SER A 140 -11.07 -3.26 -3.96
C SER A 140 -10.51 -2.23 -2.98
N TRP A 141 -9.59 -2.66 -2.12
CA TRP A 141 -8.85 -1.73 -1.27
C TRP A 141 -7.98 -0.80 -2.13
N VAL A 142 -7.95 0.49 -1.77
CA VAL A 142 -7.09 1.49 -2.40
C VAL A 142 -6.38 2.28 -1.29
N PRO A 143 -5.04 2.41 -1.33
CA PRO A 143 -4.32 3.21 -0.35
C PRO A 143 -4.69 4.70 -0.48
N SER A 144 -4.77 5.40 0.66
CA SER A 144 -5.13 6.83 0.71
C SER A 144 -4.05 7.76 0.14
N SER A 145 -2.81 7.31 0.08
CA SER A 145 -1.67 8.04 -0.49
C SER A 145 -0.64 7.06 -1.02
N GLY A 146 0.06 7.45 -2.09
CA GLY A 146 1.00 6.61 -2.83
C GLY A 146 0.55 6.42 -4.28
N ASN A 147 1.39 6.88 -5.21
CA ASN A 147 1.17 6.66 -6.64
C ASN A 147 1.21 5.15 -6.91
N ARG A 148 0.17 4.62 -7.54
CA ARG A 148 0.15 3.26 -8.06
C ARG A 148 1.37 3.05 -8.96
N ILE A 149 2.31 2.20 -8.55
CA ILE A 149 3.01 1.39 -9.55
C ILE A 149 1.92 0.48 -10.14
N SER A 150 1.70 0.64 -11.43
CA SER A 150 0.44 0.41 -12.12
C SER A 150 0.00 -1.06 -12.19
N LEU A 151 -1.12 -1.39 -11.54
CA LEU A 151 -2.05 -2.42 -12.01
C LEU A 151 -3.49 -1.91 -11.80
N GLY A 152 -4.30 -1.90 -12.85
CA GLY A 152 -5.75 -1.65 -12.74
C GLY A 152 -6.23 -0.31 -13.28
N VAL A 153 -5.98 0.01 -14.55
CA VAL A 153 -7.04 0.74 -15.26
C VAL A 153 -8.20 -0.25 -15.30
N THR A 154 -9.14 -0.13 -14.35
CA THR A 154 -10.28 -1.04 -14.26
C THR A 154 -11.21 -0.80 -15.44
N ALA A 155 -11.82 -1.85 -15.98
CA ALA A 155 -12.72 -1.76 -17.13
C ALA A 155 -13.77 -0.64 -16.95
N GLY A 156 -14.28 -0.44 -15.73
CA GLY A 156 -15.23 0.64 -15.42
C GLY A 156 -14.69 2.08 -15.61
N ILE A 157 -13.38 2.33 -15.45
CA ILE A 157 -12.77 3.64 -15.74
C ILE A 157 -12.62 3.81 -17.25
N VAL A 158 -12.23 2.75 -17.97
CA VAL A 158 -12.18 2.77 -19.45
C VAL A 158 -13.58 3.02 -20.02
N ASP A 159 -14.58 2.30 -19.53
CA ASP A 159 -15.98 2.41 -19.93
C ASP A 159 -16.56 3.78 -19.57
N GLY A 160 -16.20 4.32 -18.40
CA GLY A 160 -16.57 5.68 -18.00
C GLY A 160 -16.02 6.74 -18.96
N HIS A 161 -14.73 6.68 -19.29
CA HIS A 161 -14.13 7.59 -20.26
C HIS A 161 -14.70 7.41 -21.67
N ALA A 162 -14.93 6.17 -22.11
CA ALA A 162 -15.54 5.85 -23.40
C ALA A 162 -16.98 6.40 -23.48
N PHE A 163 -17.78 6.24 -22.42
CA PHE A 163 -19.14 6.77 -22.34
C PHE A 163 -19.16 8.31 -22.39
N LEU A 164 -18.30 8.97 -21.62
CA LEU A 164 -18.20 10.44 -21.61
C LEU A 164 -17.74 10.99 -22.96
N ARG A 165 -16.78 10.32 -23.61
CA ARG A 165 -16.33 10.66 -24.97
C ARG A 165 -17.44 10.50 -25.99
N ALA A 166 -18.13 9.37 -26.00
CA ALA A 166 -19.24 9.10 -26.92
C ALA A 166 -20.41 10.09 -26.72
N ARG A 167 -20.67 10.54 -25.49
CA ARG A 167 -21.66 11.59 -25.20
C ARG A 167 -21.22 12.96 -25.74
N ARG A 168 -19.95 13.32 -25.59
CA ARG A 168 -19.39 14.58 -26.12
C ARG A 168 -19.42 14.59 -27.64
N GLU A 169 -19.04 13.50 -28.30
CA GLU A 169 -19.09 13.35 -29.76
C GLU A 169 -20.54 13.41 -30.28
N ARG A 170 -21.51 12.78 -29.61
CA ARG A 170 -22.93 12.92 -29.95
C ARG A 170 -23.42 14.36 -29.85
N ALA A 171 -23.03 15.10 -28.80
CA ALA A 171 -23.39 16.50 -28.64
C ALA A 171 -22.74 17.40 -29.70
N LEU A 172 -21.48 17.14 -30.06
CA LEU A 172 -20.78 17.85 -31.14
C LEU A 172 -21.42 17.57 -32.49
N ASN A 173 -21.68 16.30 -32.81
CA ASN A 173 -22.28 15.90 -34.09
C ASN A 173 -23.70 16.47 -34.26
N ALA A 174 -24.48 16.58 -33.18
CA ALA A 174 -25.78 17.23 -33.22
C ALA A 174 -25.71 18.73 -33.55
N ASN A 175 -24.62 19.40 -33.17
CA ASN A 175 -24.38 20.82 -33.42
C ASN A 175 -23.46 21.09 -34.63
N THR A 176 -23.03 20.05 -35.34
CA THR A 176 -22.18 20.19 -36.52
C THR A 176 -23.05 20.09 -37.76
N ALA A 177 -23.12 21.18 -38.53
CA ALA A 177 -23.81 21.16 -39.82
C ALA A 177 -23.11 20.17 -40.77
N GLN A 178 -23.82 19.14 -41.21
CA GLN A 178 -23.33 18.18 -42.19
C GLN A 178 -23.61 18.73 -43.59
N GLY A 179 -22.55 19.02 -44.36
CA GLY A 179 -22.69 19.54 -45.73
C GLY A 179 -21.39 20.15 -46.28
N THR A 180 -21.37 20.45 -47.58
CA THR A 180 -20.25 21.17 -48.21
C THR A 180 -20.29 22.64 -47.74
N PRO A 181 -19.22 23.18 -47.14
CA PRO A 181 -19.20 24.57 -46.69
C PRO A 181 -19.28 25.50 -47.90
N VAL A 182 -20.31 26.34 -47.94
CA VAL A 182 -20.48 27.39 -48.97
C VAL A 182 -20.10 28.73 -48.34
N VAL A 183 -19.05 29.37 -48.86
CA VAL A 183 -18.60 30.69 -48.42
C VAL A 183 -19.01 31.74 -49.45
N PHE A 184 -19.75 32.76 -49.01
CA PHE A 184 -20.06 33.92 -49.83
C PHE A 184 -19.04 35.02 -49.53
N ALA A 185 -18.17 35.32 -50.49
CA ALA A 185 -17.32 36.50 -50.44
C ALA A 185 -18.01 37.65 -51.20
N GLY A 186 -18.49 38.65 -50.47
CA GLY A 186 -19.13 39.84 -51.06
C GLY A 186 -18.12 40.77 -51.71
N GLY A 187 -18.17 40.90 -53.04
CA GLY A 187 -17.47 41.96 -53.77
C GLY A 187 -18.24 43.29 -53.70
N ARG A 188 -17.52 44.42 -53.72
CA ARG A 188 -18.14 45.76 -53.81
C ARG A 188 -18.87 45.89 -55.15
N LEU A 189 -20.18 46.13 -55.08
CA LEU A 189 -20.97 46.56 -56.22
C LEU A 189 -20.63 48.03 -56.52
N THR A 190 -20.00 48.28 -57.66
CA THR A 190 -19.92 49.62 -58.24
C THR A 190 -21.01 49.71 -59.30
N PHE A 191 -21.90 50.69 -59.15
CA PHE A 191 -22.91 51.02 -60.15
C PHE A 191 -22.38 52.19 -60.96
N ALA A 192 -22.35 52.05 -62.29
CA ALA A 192 -22.13 53.11 -63.27
C ALA A 192 -23.34 53.16 -64.22
#